data_AF-A0A956PPS6-F1
#
_entry.id   AF-A0A956PPS6-F1
#
_cell.length_a   1.000
_cell.length_b   1.000
_cell.length_c   1.000
_cell.angle_alpha   90.00
_cell.angle_beta   90.00
_cell.angle_gamma   90.00
#
_symmetry.space_group_name_H-M   'P 1'
#
loop_
_entity.id
_entity.type
_entity.pdbx_description
1 polymer ?
#
loop_
_entity_poly.entity_id
_entity_poly.type
_entity_poly.pdbx_seq_one_letter_code
_entity_poly.pdbx_strand_id
1 'polypeptide(L)'
;DWTRRDFKLFRLRHLFECPREARIRYLLEEGDLLREISPLAGKDARELHQSRGDLPEALSSLWRAILSKTPAADSKAVSRSSSPVGDLHSFLIRFCGAYLDQGISYWPMPMKSGLYHAFLLLYSQQTGMALPWQRGLSDRLKRQLQSNWTAADALADAFARLGISCEETFAALKERALALRGWAGMISVLEKRPDLAPIESPPVTLQDYLAIYFQIEAHLEEQGQNQQSASGPSRRTDYELAYEAFILAQCSGLGLELFGSPQAAKAWVREVRGFDHLQRRRLLLEAYERRYRQDVVDGLIHHCRAGEATASEAPRFQAVFCIDDREESLRRHMEELCGELETLGYAGFYGVTMRYQGLTDPHSTPLCPPVRTPKHLVREVLVEGQAPSTTLGNVRQTWRASRNTLVGGGILSVVTGFLAGIPLVGQTLFPGLSHRIGSALEKSLAAKPQTRLALERPEGQKANEEGYYEGFTVAEMADIVKAGLQTMGVSRFAPLFAVVGHGSSSLNNPHEAAHDCGATGGGRGGPNARAFCAMANHAAVRGLLQESGITIPPKTWFLPAYHNTCDDSMTYYDLDLVPQHLHSELAEFQDLFRRGCVLDAHERCRRFENVPLSASPEAAYRHVQARAVTLAQPR
;
A
#
# COMPACT_ATOMS: atom_id res chain seq x y z
N ASP A 1 -4.59 -44.94 20.64
CA ASP A 1 -5.28 -44.74 19.35
C ASP A 1 -5.44 -43.28 18.98
N TRP A 2 -4.36 -42.61 18.56
CA TRP A 2 -4.48 -41.28 17.97
C TRP A 2 -4.79 -41.42 16.49
N THR A 3 -5.85 -40.77 16.01
CA THR A 3 -6.03 -40.58 14.57
C THR A 3 -5.08 -39.48 14.06
N ARG A 4 -4.84 -39.43 12.74
CA ARG A 4 -4.11 -38.29 12.13
C ARG A 4 -4.73 -36.94 12.46
N ARG A 5 -6.06 -36.89 12.63
CA ARG A 5 -6.78 -35.67 12.99
C ARG A 5 -6.44 -35.25 14.42
N ASP A 6 -6.42 -36.20 15.37
CA ASP A 6 -6.10 -35.92 16.77
C ASP A 6 -4.67 -35.42 16.92
N PHE A 7 -3.72 -36.05 16.20
CA PHE A 7 -2.33 -35.59 16.14
C PHE A 7 -2.22 -34.14 15.65
N LYS A 8 -2.87 -33.82 14.52
CA LYS A 8 -2.83 -32.46 13.96
C LYS A 8 -3.48 -31.45 14.90
N LEU A 9 -4.62 -31.78 15.51
CA LEU A 9 -5.29 -30.91 16.48
C LEU A 9 -4.42 -30.67 17.72
N PHE A 10 -3.80 -31.72 18.25
CA PHE A 10 -2.86 -31.60 19.36
C PHE A 10 -1.69 -30.68 18.98
N ARG A 11 -1.06 -30.91 17.84
CA ARG A 11 0.08 -30.10 17.39
C ARG A 11 -0.28 -28.63 17.17
N LEU A 12 -1.50 -28.33 16.73
CA LEU A 12 -1.98 -26.95 16.56
C LEU A 12 -2.29 -26.26 17.89
N ARG A 13 -2.77 -27.00 18.90
CA ARG A 13 -3.05 -26.47 20.25
C ARG A 13 -1.79 -26.29 21.08
N HIS A 14 -0.77 -27.11 20.86
CA HIS A 14 0.47 -27.12 21.63
C HIS A 14 1.66 -26.72 20.76
N LEU A 15 1.86 -25.40 20.64
CA LEU A 15 2.99 -24.81 19.93
C LEU A 15 4.24 -24.82 20.83
N PHE A 16 5.35 -25.30 20.30
CA PHE A 16 6.65 -25.22 20.96
C PHE A 16 7.75 -24.95 19.94
N GLU A 17 8.76 -24.22 20.35
CA GLU A 17 9.92 -23.91 19.51
C GLU A 17 10.84 -25.13 19.41
N CYS A 18 11.22 -25.49 18.19
CA CYS A 18 12.30 -26.46 17.97
C CYS A 18 13.64 -25.73 18.10
N PRO A 19 14.50 -26.08 19.07
CA PRO A 19 15.82 -25.48 19.19
C PRO A 19 16.67 -25.77 17.96
N ARG A 20 17.66 -24.90 17.67
CA ARG A 20 18.66 -25.16 16.64
C ARG A 20 19.53 -26.36 17.02
N GLU A 21 20.11 -27.03 16.03
CA GLU A 21 20.98 -28.21 16.23
C GLU A 21 22.03 -28.02 17.34
N ALA A 22 22.72 -26.87 17.40
CA ALA A 22 23.74 -26.61 18.41
C ALA A 22 23.18 -26.70 19.85
N ARG A 23 21.97 -26.18 20.07
CA ARG A 23 21.27 -26.27 21.35
C ARG A 23 20.76 -27.69 21.62
N ILE A 24 20.32 -28.41 20.59
CA ILE A 24 19.92 -29.82 20.73
C ILE A 24 21.11 -30.68 21.19
N ARG A 25 22.29 -30.48 20.59
CA ARG A 25 23.51 -31.18 20.99
C ARG A 25 23.90 -30.89 22.44
N TYR A 26 23.90 -29.62 22.82
CA TYR A 26 24.10 -29.22 24.22
C TYR A 26 23.08 -29.92 25.15
N LEU A 27 21.81 -29.97 24.78
CA LEU A 27 20.77 -30.64 25.57
C LEU A 27 20.95 -32.17 25.65
N LEU A 28 21.61 -32.80 24.68
CA LEU A 28 21.92 -34.24 24.69
C LEU A 28 23.16 -34.57 25.52
N GLU A 29 24.18 -33.70 25.48
CA GLU A 29 25.48 -33.91 26.13
C GLU A 29 25.45 -33.47 27.61
N GLU A 30 24.87 -32.30 27.88
CA GLU A 30 24.94 -31.60 29.16
C GLU A 30 23.56 -31.32 29.79
N GLY A 31 22.46 -31.67 29.10
CA GLY A 31 21.09 -31.35 29.53
C GLY A 31 20.22 -32.56 29.91
N ASP A 32 18.99 -32.26 30.31
CA ASP A 32 18.02 -33.27 30.79
C ASP A 32 17.10 -33.85 29.70
N LEU A 33 17.42 -33.64 28.41
CA LEU A 33 16.56 -34.06 27.29
C LEU A 33 16.20 -35.56 27.31
N LEU A 34 17.13 -36.40 27.77
CA LEU A 34 16.94 -37.85 27.88
C LEU A 34 16.64 -38.32 29.30
N ARG A 35 16.48 -37.40 30.25
CA ARG A 35 16.25 -37.69 31.68
C ARG A 35 14.86 -37.30 32.15
N GLU A 36 14.26 -36.30 31.51
CA GLU A 36 12.95 -35.77 31.88
C GLU A 36 11.93 -35.87 30.74
N ILE A 37 10.66 -36.04 31.11
CA ILE A 37 9.54 -36.00 30.17
C ILE A 37 9.22 -34.54 29.87
N SER A 38 8.92 -34.24 28.61
CA SER A 38 8.54 -32.89 28.17
C SER A 38 7.41 -32.33 29.04
N PRO A 39 7.50 -31.06 29.50
CA PRO A 39 6.42 -30.39 30.22
C PRO A 39 5.10 -30.36 29.45
N LEU A 40 5.14 -30.50 28.13
CA LEU A 40 3.98 -30.55 27.24
C LEU A 40 3.21 -31.87 27.30
N ALA A 41 3.79 -32.93 27.87
CA ALA A 41 3.10 -34.20 28.04
C ALA A 41 1.98 -34.07 29.07
N GLY A 42 0.78 -34.51 28.71
CA GLY A 42 -0.37 -34.58 29.62
C GLY A 42 -0.17 -35.58 30.76
N LYS A 43 -1.04 -35.53 31.78
CA LYS A 43 -0.95 -36.39 32.98
C LYS A 43 -0.85 -37.88 32.63
N ASP A 44 -1.74 -38.37 31.77
CA ASP A 44 -1.79 -39.78 31.37
C ASP A 44 -0.52 -40.21 30.60
N ALA A 45 0.01 -39.34 29.74
CA ALA A 45 1.26 -39.61 29.03
C ALA A 45 2.45 -39.65 29.97
N ARG A 46 2.49 -38.76 30.98
CA ARG A 46 3.53 -38.78 32.02
C ARG A 46 3.47 -40.06 32.85
N GLU A 47 2.29 -40.43 33.32
CA GLU A 47 2.08 -41.68 34.09
C GLU A 47 2.48 -42.91 33.26
N LEU A 48 2.13 -42.93 31.97
CA LEU A 48 2.54 -43.99 31.06
C LEU A 48 4.07 -44.09 30.89
N HIS A 49 4.76 -42.97 30.68
CA HIS A 49 6.21 -42.96 30.55
C HIS A 49 6.93 -43.30 31.86
N GLN A 50 6.38 -42.88 33.00
CA GLN A 50 6.91 -43.18 34.35
C GLN A 50 6.70 -44.65 34.75
N SER A 51 5.63 -45.30 34.28
CA SER A 51 5.34 -46.70 34.60
C SER A 51 6.29 -47.73 33.93
N ARG A 52 7.16 -47.29 33.01
CA ARG A 52 7.95 -48.16 32.11
C ARG A 52 9.35 -48.56 32.64
N GLY A 53 9.60 -48.48 33.95
CA GLY A 53 10.89 -48.84 34.55
C GLY A 53 11.87 -47.66 34.59
N ASP A 54 13.13 -47.87 34.22
CA ASP A 54 14.16 -46.82 34.22
C ASP A 54 13.90 -45.78 33.11
N LEU A 55 13.31 -44.64 33.50
CA LEU A 55 12.84 -43.60 32.58
C LEU A 55 13.96 -43.04 31.67
N PRO A 56 15.18 -42.72 32.16
CA PRO A 56 16.30 -42.33 31.32
C PRO A 56 16.67 -43.32 30.22
N GLU A 57 16.67 -44.62 30.54
CA GLU A 57 16.98 -45.67 29.56
C GLU A 57 15.88 -45.78 28.50
N ALA A 58 14.62 -45.63 28.91
CA ALA A 58 13.47 -45.66 28.01
C ALA A 58 13.48 -44.46 27.03
N LEU A 59 13.73 -43.25 27.52
CA LEU A 59 13.82 -42.03 26.69
C LEU A 59 15.04 -42.07 25.76
N SER A 60 16.18 -42.54 26.25
CA SER A 60 17.40 -42.73 25.44
C SER A 60 17.20 -43.72 24.30
N SER A 61 16.45 -44.79 24.55
CA SER A 61 16.12 -45.80 23.53
C SER A 61 15.11 -45.25 22.50
N LEU A 62 14.13 -44.46 22.95
CA LEU A 62 13.17 -43.79 22.07
C LEU A 62 13.87 -42.78 21.15
N TRP A 63 14.77 -41.96 21.69
CA TRP A 63 15.59 -41.02 20.93
C TRP A 63 16.40 -41.73 19.84
N ARG A 64 17.12 -42.81 20.19
CA ARG A 64 17.91 -43.60 19.23
C ARG A 64 17.04 -44.22 18.13
N ALA A 65 15.87 -44.75 18.48
CA ALA A 65 14.94 -45.33 17.53
C ALA A 65 14.47 -44.30 16.49
N ILE A 66 14.08 -43.11 16.94
CA ILE A 66 13.65 -41.99 16.08
C ILE A 66 14.82 -41.49 15.22
N LEU A 67 15.96 -41.16 15.85
CA LEU A 67 17.14 -40.62 15.18
C LEU A 67 17.64 -41.53 14.05
N SER A 68 17.63 -42.85 14.26
CA SER A 68 18.06 -43.85 13.26
C SER A 68 17.20 -43.87 11.99
N LYS A 69 15.99 -43.29 12.04
CA LYS A 69 15.02 -43.24 10.94
C LYS A 69 14.79 -41.83 10.42
N THR A 70 15.42 -40.82 11.03
CA THR A 70 15.38 -39.45 10.57
C THR A 70 16.24 -39.30 9.30
N PRO A 71 15.70 -38.72 8.21
CA PRO A 71 16.48 -38.51 6.99
C PRO A 71 17.63 -37.52 7.22
N ALA A 72 18.60 -37.52 6.30
CA ALA A 72 19.58 -36.44 6.27
C ALA A 72 18.88 -35.09 6.03
N ALA A 73 19.41 -34.03 6.64
CA ALA A 73 18.96 -32.67 6.38
C ALA A 73 19.25 -32.31 4.92
N ASP A 74 18.28 -31.69 4.25
CA ASP A 74 18.52 -31.12 2.92
C ASP A 74 19.57 -30.02 3.04
N SER A 75 20.69 -30.15 2.32
CA SER A 75 21.79 -29.19 2.30
C SER A 75 21.39 -27.78 1.82
N LYS A 76 20.14 -27.61 1.36
CA LYS A 76 19.55 -26.32 0.94
C LYS A 76 18.99 -25.47 2.07
N ALA A 77 19.00 -25.92 3.33
CA ALA A 77 18.64 -25.08 4.47
C ALA A 77 19.77 -24.08 4.78
N VAL A 78 19.84 -23.03 3.97
CA VAL A 78 20.77 -21.90 4.07
C VAL A 78 20.80 -21.36 5.49
N SER A 79 22.00 -21.37 6.07
CA SER A 79 22.37 -20.66 7.29
C SER A 79 21.79 -19.25 7.31
N ARG A 80 20.92 -18.95 8.29
CA ARG A 80 20.34 -17.62 8.52
C ARG A 80 21.29 -16.62 9.18
N SER A 81 22.59 -16.91 9.31
CA SER A 81 23.57 -15.91 9.73
C SER A 81 24.19 -15.27 8.48
N SER A 82 23.76 -14.05 8.15
CA SER A 82 24.14 -13.22 6.97
C SER A 82 24.02 -13.94 5.63
N SER A 83 22.79 -14.03 5.09
CA SER A 83 22.60 -14.48 3.71
C SER A 83 23.13 -13.40 2.75
N PRO A 84 23.93 -13.77 1.73
CA PRO A 84 24.37 -12.85 0.67
C PRO A 84 23.24 -12.05 0.01
N VAL A 85 22.02 -12.60 0.03
CA VAL A 85 20.79 -11.97 -0.48
C VAL A 85 20.41 -10.70 0.30
N GLY A 86 20.68 -10.66 1.61
CA GLY A 86 20.39 -9.49 2.44
C GLY A 86 21.24 -8.27 2.09
N ASP A 87 22.52 -8.50 1.80
CA ASP A 87 23.45 -7.43 1.38
C ASP A 87 23.10 -6.88 -0.01
N LEU A 88 22.70 -7.77 -0.94
CA LEU A 88 22.19 -7.40 -2.26
C LEU A 88 20.96 -6.50 -2.16
N HIS A 89 19.97 -6.88 -1.35
CA HIS A 89 18.74 -6.10 -1.20
C HIS A 89 19.01 -4.74 -0.57
N SER A 90 19.84 -4.68 0.48
CA SER A 90 20.22 -3.40 1.07
C SER A 90 20.96 -2.49 0.09
N PHE A 91 21.75 -3.05 -0.82
CA PHE A 91 22.42 -2.29 -1.87
C PHE A 91 21.43 -1.70 -2.86
N LEU A 92 20.55 -2.54 -3.42
CA LEU A 92 19.59 -2.14 -4.45
C LEU A 92 18.65 -1.04 -3.95
N ILE A 93 18.18 -1.11 -2.70
CA ILE A 93 17.34 -0.08 -2.09
C ILE A 93 18.05 1.29 -2.13
N ARG A 94 19.31 1.36 -1.71
CA ARG A 94 20.06 2.62 -1.64
C ARG A 94 20.38 3.16 -3.04
N PHE A 95 20.82 2.27 -3.93
CA PHE A 95 21.18 2.65 -5.29
C PHE A 95 19.98 3.14 -6.09
N CYS A 96 18.89 2.36 -6.12
CA CYS A 96 17.68 2.76 -6.82
C CYS A 96 17.03 3.99 -6.17
N GLY A 97 17.07 4.13 -4.85
CA GLY A 97 16.59 5.31 -4.15
C GLY A 97 17.34 6.58 -4.55
N ALA A 98 18.67 6.51 -4.66
CA ALA A 98 19.48 7.63 -5.14
C ALA A 98 19.23 7.92 -6.63
N TYR A 99 19.09 6.90 -7.48
CA TYR A 99 18.88 7.09 -8.92
C TYR A 99 17.50 7.66 -9.26
N LEU A 100 16.48 7.28 -8.50
CA LEU A 100 15.10 7.78 -8.68
C LEU A 100 14.83 9.09 -7.91
N ASP A 101 15.84 9.65 -7.24
CA ASP A 101 15.72 10.90 -6.48
C ASP A 101 15.23 12.04 -7.39
N GLN A 102 14.13 12.68 -6.97
CA GLN A 102 13.47 13.76 -7.71
C GLN A 102 14.06 15.14 -7.33
N GLY A 103 15.37 15.24 -7.12
CA GLY A 103 16.04 16.50 -6.78
C GLY A 103 15.96 16.89 -5.29
N ILE A 104 15.75 15.92 -4.40
CA ILE A 104 15.85 16.12 -2.95
C ILE A 104 17.33 16.12 -2.53
N SER A 105 18.13 15.26 -3.15
CA SER A 105 19.54 15.13 -2.86
C SER A 105 20.36 16.25 -3.53
N TYR A 106 21.31 16.84 -2.80
CA TYR A 106 22.21 17.86 -3.34
C TYR A 106 23.16 17.34 -4.43
N TRP A 107 23.46 16.03 -4.41
CA TRP A 107 24.37 15.39 -5.36
C TRP A 107 23.57 14.65 -6.43
N PRO A 108 23.61 15.11 -7.69
CA PRO A 108 22.85 14.49 -8.76
C PRO A 108 23.50 13.17 -9.21
N MET A 109 22.66 12.19 -9.54
CA MET A 109 23.08 10.95 -10.18
C MET A 109 23.31 11.16 -11.70
N PRO A 110 24.14 10.34 -12.37
CA PRO A 110 24.34 10.39 -13.81
C PRO A 110 23.13 9.79 -14.57
N MET A 111 21.98 10.45 -14.48
CA MET A 111 20.69 9.90 -14.92
C MET A 111 20.57 9.72 -16.44
N LYS A 112 21.21 10.56 -17.25
CA LYS A 112 21.04 10.59 -18.72
C LYS A 112 21.43 9.29 -19.45
N SER A 113 22.19 8.40 -18.81
CA SER A 113 22.74 7.21 -19.45
C SER A 113 21.95 5.92 -19.20
N GLY A 114 20.84 5.96 -18.45
CA GLY A 114 20.09 4.77 -18.02
C GLY A 114 20.60 4.16 -16.71
N LEU A 115 19.76 3.37 -16.06
CA LEU A 115 19.98 2.85 -14.70
C LEU A 115 21.19 1.91 -14.63
N TYR A 116 21.33 0.98 -15.58
CA TYR A 116 22.45 0.04 -15.60
C TYR A 116 23.78 0.73 -15.90
N HIS A 117 23.79 1.69 -16.82
CA HIS A 117 25.01 2.42 -17.14
C HIS A 117 25.46 3.32 -15.97
N ALA A 118 24.51 3.94 -15.26
CA ALA A 118 24.82 4.69 -14.03
C ALA A 118 25.46 3.79 -12.96
N PHE A 119 24.99 2.54 -12.83
CA PHE A 119 25.60 1.55 -11.95
C PHE A 119 27.06 1.26 -12.34
N LEU A 120 27.34 1.04 -13.63
CA LEU A 120 28.70 0.84 -14.13
C LEU A 120 29.61 2.05 -13.85
N LEU A 121 29.15 3.27 -14.13
CA LEU A 121 29.95 4.49 -13.93
C LEU A 121 30.34 4.71 -12.46
N LEU A 122 29.44 4.42 -11.53
CA LEU A 122 29.66 4.63 -10.10
C LEU A 122 30.49 3.52 -9.46
N TYR A 123 30.15 2.25 -9.74
CA TYR A 123 30.73 1.11 -9.03
C TYR A 123 31.95 0.48 -9.73
N SER A 124 32.29 0.97 -10.94
CA SER A 124 33.60 0.68 -11.55
C SER A 124 34.75 1.49 -10.92
N GLN A 125 34.45 2.55 -10.17
CA GLN A 125 35.44 3.39 -9.52
C GLN A 125 35.91 2.75 -8.20
N GLN A 126 37.22 2.66 -8.00
CA GLN A 126 37.81 2.17 -6.74
C GLN A 126 37.93 3.29 -5.70
N THR A 127 36.85 4.04 -5.46
CA THR A 127 36.84 5.17 -4.51
C THR A 127 35.93 4.87 -3.31
N GLY A 128 36.46 4.99 -2.10
CA GLY A 128 35.73 4.80 -0.83
C GLY A 128 36.02 3.48 -0.10
N MET A 129 35.33 3.26 1.04
CA MET A 129 35.41 2.02 1.82
C MET A 129 34.58 0.92 1.15
N ALA A 130 35.23 0.00 0.42
CA ALA A 130 34.55 -1.14 -0.19
C ALA A 130 34.08 -2.14 0.89
N LEU A 131 32.81 -2.54 0.82
CA LEU A 131 32.28 -3.62 1.67
C LEU A 131 32.96 -4.94 1.28
N PRO A 132 33.09 -5.91 2.22
CA PRO A 132 33.76 -7.19 1.93
C PRO A 132 33.22 -7.91 0.69
N TRP A 133 31.91 -7.85 0.45
CA TRP A 133 31.24 -8.46 -0.70
C TRP A 133 31.49 -7.74 -2.04
N GLN A 134 31.99 -6.49 -2.02
CA GLN A 134 32.26 -5.70 -3.23
C GLN A 134 33.66 -5.96 -3.80
N ARG A 135 34.49 -6.74 -3.11
CA ARG A 135 35.87 -7.03 -3.55
C ARG A 135 35.87 -7.77 -4.88
N GLY A 136 36.49 -7.16 -5.90
CA GLY A 136 36.56 -7.71 -7.26
C GLY A 136 35.34 -7.39 -8.14
N LEU A 137 34.26 -6.85 -7.56
CA LEU A 137 33.11 -6.37 -8.34
C LEU A 137 33.52 -5.18 -9.21
N SER A 138 34.28 -4.22 -8.68
CA SER A 138 34.72 -3.02 -9.42
C SER A 138 35.48 -3.36 -10.71
N ASP A 139 36.35 -4.37 -10.68
CA ASP A 139 37.16 -4.77 -11.83
C ASP A 139 36.31 -5.50 -12.89
N ARG A 140 35.28 -6.23 -12.45
CA ARG A 140 34.26 -6.79 -13.35
C ARG A 140 33.49 -5.68 -14.04
N LEU A 141 32.92 -4.73 -13.28
CA LEU A 141 32.13 -3.63 -13.82
C LEU A 141 32.98 -2.72 -14.72
N LYS A 142 34.26 -2.51 -14.40
CA LYS A 142 35.19 -1.74 -15.24
C LYS A 142 35.39 -2.37 -16.62
N ARG A 143 35.50 -3.70 -16.70
CA ARG A 143 35.57 -4.41 -17.99
C ARG A 143 34.28 -4.26 -18.79
N GLN A 144 33.13 -4.40 -18.14
CA GLN A 144 31.83 -4.23 -18.78
C GLN A 144 31.65 -2.81 -19.32
N LEU A 145 32.07 -1.80 -18.56
CA LEU A 145 32.06 -0.40 -18.98
C LEU A 145 32.99 -0.16 -20.19
N GLN A 146 34.22 -0.68 -20.16
CA GLN A 146 35.18 -0.54 -21.27
C GLN A 146 34.73 -1.23 -22.55
N SER A 147 33.97 -2.32 -22.42
CA SER A 147 33.39 -3.06 -23.54
C SER A 147 32.00 -2.56 -23.97
N ASN A 148 31.51 -1.45 -23.41
CA ASN A 148 30.19 -0.87 -23.70
C ASN A 148 29.03 -1.87 -23.58
N TRP A 149 29.03 -2.70 -22.54
CA TRP A 149 27.97 -3.69 -22.33
C TRP A 149 26.59 -3.05 -22.16
N THR A 150 25.61 -3.64 -22.81
CA THR A 150 24.18 -3.38 -22.55
C THR A 150 23.70 -4.18 -21.34
N ALA A 151 22.52 -3.84 -20.82
CA ALA A 151 21.86 -4.66 -19.80
C ALA A 151 21.55 -6.09 -20.28
N ALA A 152 21.34 -6.29 -21.59
CA ALA A 152 21.16 -7.62 -22.19
C ALA A 152 22.43 -8.46 -22.11
N ASP A 153 23.59 -7.87 -22.44
CA ASP A 153 24.89 -8.55 -22.37
C ASP A 153 25.22 -8.95 -20.93
N ALA A 154 24.90 -8.07 -19.99
CA ALA A 154 25.06 -8.32 -18.56
C ALA A 154 24.16 -9.45 -18.06
N LEU A 155 22.89 -9.51 -18.50
CA LEU A 155 22.01 -10.62 -18.15
C LEU A 155 22.51 -11.95 -18.72
N ALA A 156 22.95 -11.97 -19.98
CA ALA A 156 23.48 -13.17 -20.62
C ALA A 156 24.72 -13.72 -19.87
N ASP A 157 25.67 -12.85 -19.50
CA ASP A 157 26.85 -13.23 -18.70
C ASP A 157 26.46 -13.74 -17.31
N ALA A 158 25.50 -13.09 -16.65
CA ALA A 158 25.05 -13.51 -15.33
C ALA A 158 24.34 -14.87 -15.37
N PHE A 159 23.48 -15.11 -16.36
CA PHE A 159 22.81 -16.40 -16.54
C PHE A 159 23.81 -17.53 -16.80
N ALA A 160 24.83 -17.27 -17.63
CA ALA A 160 25.90 -18.24 -17.88
C ALA A 160 26.66 -18.61 -16.59
N ARG A 161 26.94 -17.63 -15.72
CA ARG A 161 27.65 -17.85 -14.44
C ARG A 161 26.81 -18.56 -13.39
N LEU A 162 25.53 -18.23 -13.31
CA LEU A 162 24.57 -18.85 -12.39
C LEU A 162 24.08 -20.22 -12.89
N GLY A 163 24.48 -20.64 -14.09
CA GLY A 163 24.05 -21.90 -14.69
C GLY A 163 22.55 -21.93 -15.03
N ILE A 164 21.93 -20.77 -15.27
CA ILE A 164 20.51 -20.66 -15.62
C ILE A 164 20.33 -21.07 -17.08
N SER A 165 19.56 -22.13 -17.31
CA SER A 165 19.23 -22.59 -18.67
C SER A 165 18.15 -21.72 -19.32
N CYS A 166 18.04 -21.78 -20.66
CA CYS A 166 17.01 -21.05 -21.40
C CYS A 166 15.58 -21.38 -20.94
N GLU A 167 15.33 -22.62 -20.50
CA GLU A 167 14.04 -23.08 -20.00
C GLU A 167 13.69 -22.48 -18.63
N GLU A 168 14.70 -22.17 -17.83
CA GLU A 168 14.56 -21.62 -16.47
C GLU A 168 14.57 -20.09 -16.43
N THR A 169 15.02 -19.43 -17.50
CA THR A 169 15.18 -17.97 -17.58
C THR A 169 13.96 -17.20 -17.11
N PHE A 170 12.76 -17.57 -17.57
CA PHE A 170 11.54 -16.85 -17.17
C PHE A 170 11.23 -17.01 -15.67
N ALA A 171 11.39 -18.22 -15.13
CA ALA A 171 11.17 -18.49 -13.71
C ALA A 171 12.17 -17.71 -12.85
N ALA A 172 13.45 -17.69 -13.24
CA ALA A 172 14.49 -16.94 -12.56
C ALA A 172 14.21 -15.44 -12.58
N LEU A 173 13.89 -14.86 -13.74
CA LEU A 173 13.55 -13.44 -13.87
C LEU A 173 12.35 -13.06 -13.00
N LYS A 174 11.29 -13.88 -13.03
CA LYS A 174 10.09 -13.66 -12.21
C LYS A 174 10.40 -13.70 -10.72
N GLU A 175 11.20 -14.68 -10.28
CA GLU A 175 11.59 -14.81 -8.88
C GLU A 175 12.38 -13.58 -8.41
N ARG A 176 13.39 -13.14 -9.18
CA ARG A 176 14.23 -11.99 -8.82
C ARG A 176 13.49 -10.66 -8.88
N ALA A 177 12.58 -10.48 -9.85
CA ALA A 177 11.70 -9.31 -9.91
C ALA A 177 10.78 -9.21 -8.67
N LEU A 178 10.39 -10.35 -8.09
CA LEU A 178 9.54 -10.41 -6.89
C LEU A 178 10.32 -10.47 -5.57
N ALA A 179 11.65 -10.65 -5.63
CA ALA A 179 12.50 -10.80 -4.46
C ALA A 179 12.53 -9.53 -3.60
N LEU A 180 12.62 -8.35 -4.24
CA LEU A 180 12.56 -7.06 -3.58
C LEU A 180 11.26 -6.33 -3.97
N ARG A 181 10.18 -6.66 -3.26
CA ARG A 181 8.82 -6.16 -3.53
C ARG A 181 8.78 -4.63 -3.56
N GLY A 182 8.11 -4.09 -4.57
CA GLY A 182 7.94 -2.64 -4.80
C GLY A 182 8.91 -2.06 -5.82
N TRP A 183 10.21 -2.35 -5.76
CA TRP A 183 11.22 -1.69 -6.60
C TRP A 183 11.13 -2.05 -8.08
N ALA A 184 11.07 -3.34 -8.42
CA ALA A 184 10.88 -3.78 -9.80
C ALA A 184 9.55 -3.26 -10.38
N GLY A 185 8.51 -3.20 -9.55
CA GLY A 185 7.20 -2.66 -9.92
C GLY A 185 7.28 -1.16 -10.22
N MET A 186 7.88 -0.37 -9.34
CA MET A 186 8.08 1.07 -9.53
C MET A 186 8.89 1.36 -10.80
N ILE A 187 9.98 0.63 -11.03
CA ILE A 187 10.80 0.78 -12.24
C ILE A 187 9.99 0.43 -13.50
N SER A 188 9.23 -0.67 -13.48
CA SER A 188 8.38 -1.03 -14.62
C SER A 188 7.25 -0.02 -14.87
N VAL A 189 6.73 0.62 -13.81
CA VAL A 189 5.73 1.68 -13.93
C VAL A 189 6.36 2.91 -14.56
N LEU A 190 7.52 3.39 -14.07
CA LEU A 190 8.20 4.56 -14.63
C LEU A 190 8.69 4.34 -16.07
N GLU A 191 9.11 3.11 -16.41
CA GLU A 191 9.44 2.73 -17.79
C GLU A 191 8.25 2.90 -18.75
N LYS A 192 7.04 2.51 -18.32
CA LYS A 192 5.82 2.55 -19.15
C LYS A 192 5.06 3.88 -19.06
N ARG A 193 5.17 4.55 -17.92
CA ARG A 193 4.41 5.74 -17.51
C ARG A 193 5.36 6.77 -16.88
N PRO A 194 6.30 7.33 -17.67
CA PRO A 194 7.21 8.36 -17.17
C PRO A 194 6.46 9.63 -16.73
N ASP A 195 5.22 9.83 -17.19
CA ASP A 195 4.33 10.92 -16.80
C ASP A 195 3.85 10.84 -15.33
N LEU A 196 4.08 9.71 -14.65
CA LEU A 196 3.78 9.54 -13.22
C LEU A 196 4.93 9.98 -12.30
N ALA A 197 6.09 10.33 -12.85
CA ALA A 197 7.15 10.92 -12.06
C ALA A 197 6.72 12.32 -11.56
N PRO A 198 6.96 12.66 -10.28
CA PRO A 198 6.55 13.95 -9.72
C PRO A 198 7.15 15.17 -10.42
N ILE A 199 8.40 15.06 -10.90
CA ILE A 199 9.12 16.14 -11.58
C ILE A 199 9.55 15.69 -12.97
N GLU A 200 10.45 14.70 -13.02
CA GLU A 200 11.00 14.17 -14.26
C GLU A 200 11.34 12.70 -14.05
N SER A 201 10.88 11.83 -14.95
CA SER A 201 11.23 10.42 -14.88
C SER A 201 12.65 10.22 -15.42
N PRO A 202 13.59 9.69 -14.62
CA PRO A 202 14.87 9.27 -15.18
C PRO A 202 14.66 8.09 -16.15
N PRO A 203 15.54 7.90 -17.14
CA PRO A 203 15.44 6.76 -18.05
C PRO A 203 15.70 5.47 -17.30
N VAL A 204 14.67 4.64 -17.16
CA VAL A 204 14.73 3.36 -16.45
C VAL A 204 14.08 2.27 -17.26
N THR A 205 14.63 1.06 -17.14
CA THR A 205 14.01 -0.15 -17.67
C THR A 205 14.03 -1.24 -16.61
N LEU A 206 13.03 -2.11 -16.62
CA LEU A 206 13.04 -3.31 -15.78
C LEU A 206 14.24 -4.22 -16.10
N GLN A 207 14.68 -4.20 -17.37
CA GLN A 207 15.86 -4.93 -17.81
C GLN A 207 17.15 -4.44 -17.11
N ASP A 208 17.34 -3.12 -16.99
CA ASP A 208 18.48 -2.54 -16.29
C ASP A 208 18.50 -2.97 -14.81
N TYR A 209 17.34 -2.91 -14.16
CA TYR A 209 17.21 -3.32 -12.76
C TYR A 209 17.61 -4.79 -12.55
N LEU A 210 17.09 -5.68 -13.40
CA LEU A 210 17.38 -7.11 -13.34
C LEU A 210 18.85 -7.39 -13.67
N ALA A 211 19.44 -6.68 -14.64
CA ALA A 211 20.85 -6.80 -14.96
C ALA A 211 21.74 -6.52 -13.73
N ILE A 212 21.45 -5.44 -12.98
CA ILE A 212 22.18 -5.13 -11.74
C ILE A 212 21.99 -6.25 -10.70
N TYR A 213 20.74 -6.70 -10.49
CA TYR A 213 20.43 -7.77 -9.54
C TYR A 213 21.25 -9.03 -9.83
N PHE A 214 21.15 -9.55 -11.06
CA PHE A 214 21.79 -10.79 -11.48
C PHE A 214 23.31 -10.70 -11.51
N GLN A 215 23.88 -9.54 -11.87
CA GLN A 215 25.33 -9.33 -11.85
C GLN A 215 25.91 -9.40 -10.43
N ILE A 216 25.23 -8.80 -9.46
CA ILE A 216 25.65 -8.87 -8.06
C ILE A 216 25.39 -10.27 -7.50
N GLU A 217 24.25 -10.90 -7.81
CA GLU A 217 23.96 -12.29 -7.40
C GLU A 217 25.04 -13.26 -7.90
N ALA A 218 25.38 -13.22 -9.19
CA ALA A 218 26.46 -14.02 -9.76
C ALA A 218 27.81 -13.78 -9.06
N HIS A 219 28.13 -12.52 -8.73
CA HIS A 219 29.35 -12.22 -8.00
C HIS A 219 29.37 -12.80 -6.57
N LEU A 220 28.24 -12.73 -5.87
CA LEU A 220 28.10 -13.27 -4.52
C LEU A 220 28.19 -14.80 -4.49
N GLU A 221 27.59 -15.48 -5.47
CA GLU A 221 27.70 -16.95 -5.59
C GLU A 221 29.14 -17.39 -5.85
N GLU A 222 29.87 -16.71 -6.74
CA GLU A 222 31.29 -16.99 -7.01
C GLU A 222 32.15 -16.83 -5.74
N GLN A 223 31.91 -15.77 -4.95
CA GLN A 223 32.59 -15.57 -3.67
C GLN A 223 32.24 -16.66 -2.64
N GLY A 224 30.97 -17.08 -2.59
CA GLY A 224 30.50 -18.14 -1.69
C GLY A 224 31.05 -19.52 -2.02
N GLN A 225 31.15 -19.88 -3.31
CA GLN A 225 31.73 -21.14 -3.77
C GLN A 225 33.23 -21.23 -3.46
N ASN A 226 33.97 -20.11 -3.57
CA ASN A 226 35.37 -20.03 -3.17
C ASN A 226 35.58 -20.22 -1.66
N GLN A 227 34.60 -19.86 -0.83
CA GLN A 227 34.63 -20.10 0.61
C GLN A 227 34.17 -21.52 1.00
N GLN A 228 33.18 -22.08 0.31
CA GLN A 228 32.63 -23.43 0.60
C GLN A 228 33.54 -24.58 0.13
N SER A 229 34.36 -24.37 -0.89
CA SER A 229 35.32 -25.38 -1.39
C SER A 229 36.37 -25.81 -0.35
N ALA A 230 36.43 -25.14 0.81
CA ALA A 230 37.26 -25.52 1.95
C ALA A 230 36.60 -26.55 2.91
N SER A 231 35.33 -26.90 2.74
CA SER A 231 34.62 -27.87 3.60
C SER A 231 33.75 -28.83 2.80
N GLY A 232 34.11 -30.12 2.76
CA GLY A 232 33.37 -31.16 2.01
C GLY A 232 31.95 -31.43 2.52
N PRO A 233 31.08 -32.08 1.71
CA PRO A 233 29.68 -32.30 2.05
C PRO A 233 29.52 -33.36 3.15
N SER A 234 29.28 -32.94 4.39
CA SER A 234 28.86 -33.86 5.45
C SER A 234 27.36 -34.18 5.27
N ARG A 235 27.00 -35.46 5.11
CA ARG A 235 25.62 -35.93 5.29
C ARG A 235 25.23 -35.68 6.75
N ARG A 236 24.55 -34.57 7.02
CA ARG A 236 24.20 -34.15 8.39
C ARG A 236 22.82 -34.68 8.74
N THR A 237 22.70 -35.41 9.84
CA THR A 237 21.41 -35.86 10.38
C THR A 237 20.55 -34.65 10.74
N ASP A 238 19.26 -34.68 10.41
CA ASP A 238 18.31 -33.61 10.75
C ASP A 238 17.91 -33.70 12.24
N TYR A 239 18.75 -33.14 13.11
CA TYR A 239 18.54 -33.15 14.56
C TYR A 239 17.27 -32.40 14.97
N GLU A 240 16.86 -31.38 14.21
CA GLU A 240 15.66 -30.59 14.50
C GLU A 240 14.40 -31.43 14.30
N LEU A 241 14.29 -32.14 13.18
CA LEU A 241 13.18 -33.07 12.94
C LEU A 241 13.17 -34.23 13.95
N ALA A 242 14.34 -34.77 14.29
CA ALA A 242 14.44 -35.83 15.29
C ALA A 242 13.95 -35.35 16.67
N TYR A 243 14.34 -34.14 17.06
CA TYR A 243 13.88 -33.48 18.29
C TYR A 243 12.38 -33.24 18.29
N GLU A 244 11.83 -32.67 17.22
CA GLU A 244 10.39 -32.42 17.12
C GLU A 244 9.59 -33.73 17.20
N ALA A 245 10.03 -34.77 16.49
CA ALA A 245 9.41 -36.09 16.53
C ALA A 245 9.50 -36.75 17.90
N PHE A 246 10.61 -36.56 18.63
CA PHE A 246 10.83 -37.08 19.97
C PHE A 246 9.91 -36.41 21.00
N ILE A 247 9.85 -35.08 21.03
CA ILE A 247 8.96 -34.35 21.95
C ILE A 247 7.49 -34.71 21.68
N LEU A 248 7.08 -34.76 20.42
CA LEU A 248 5.70 -35.11 20.07
C LEU A 248 5.35 -36.56 20.42
N ALA A 249 6.31 -37.49 20.35
CA ALA A 249 6.09 -38.88 20.76
C ALA A 249 5.80 -38.96 22.26
N GLN A 250 6.57 -38.23 23.08
CA GLN A 250 6.33 -38.12 24.52
C GLN A 250 4.96 -37.51 24.83
N CYS A 251 4.60 -36.44 24.11
CA CYS A 251 3.32 -35.76 24.31
C CYS A 251 2.11 -36.62 23.93
N SER A 252 2.29 -37.50 22.94
CA SER A 252 1.22 -38.37 22.42
C SER A 252 1.09 -39.67 23.22
N GLY A 253 1.89 -39.86 24.28
CA GLY A 253 1.94 -41.11 25.05
C GLY A 253 2.42 -42.30 24.22
N LEU A 254 3.25 -42.06 23.20
CA LEU A 254 3.81 -43.13 22.37
C LEU A 254 5.12 -43.61 22.97
N GLY A 255 5.12 -44.83 23.50
CA GLY A 255 6.30 -45.47 24.06
C GLY A 255 7.06 -46.40 23.10
N LEU A 256 8.10 -47.05 23.61
CA LEU A 256 9.02 -47.92 22.85
C LEU A 256 8.36 -49.07 22.08
N GLU A 257 7.19 -49.54 22.51
CA GLU A 257 6.46 -50.65 21.87
C GLU A 257 6.08 -50.34 20.41
N LEU A 258 5.73 -49.08 20.13
CA LEU A 258 5.46 -48.63 18.76
C LEU A 258 6.75 -48.50 17.95
N PHE A 259 7.82 -48.03 18.57
CA PHE A 259 9.11 -47.75 17.91
C PHE A 259 10.04 -48.96 17.82
N GLY A 260 9.67 -50.09 18.41
CA GLY A 260 10.32 -51.39 18.21
C GLY A 260 10.16 -51.91 16.78
N SER A 261 9.13 -51.45 16.05
CA SER A 261 9.00 -51.66 14.61
C SER A 261 9.68 -50.53 13.82
N PRO A 262 10.68 -50.85 12.96
CA PRO A 262 11.29 -49.87 12.07
C PRO A 262 10.30 -49.19 11.12
N GLN A 263 9.20 -49.87 10.74
CA GLN A 263 8.17 -49.29 9.88
C GLN A 263 7.36 -48.21 10.60
N ALA A 264 6.96 -48.47 11.85
CA ALA A 264 6.18 -47.52 12.63
C ALA A 264 6.99 -46.26 13.00
N ALA A 265 8.27 -46.43 13.36
CA ALA A 265 9.18 -45.30 13.59
C ALA A 265 9.34 -44.40 12.35
N LYS A 266 9.50 -45.01 11.16
CA LYS A 266 9.54 -44.28 9.89
C LYS A 266 8.22 -43.57 9.56
N ALA A 267 7.08 -44.20 9.86
CA ALA A 267 5.76 -43.61 9.64
C ALA A 267 5.54 -42.39 10.53
N TRP A 268 5.97 -42.46 11.80
CA TRP A 268 5.90 -41.34 12.75
C TRP A 268 6.71 -40.14 12.28
N VAL A 269 8.01 -40.34 11.98
CA VAL A 269 8.88 -39.26 11.49
C VAL A 269 8.34 -38.64 10.20
N ARG A 270 7.74 -39.46 9.32
CA ARG A 270 7.10 -38.97 8.10
C ARG A 270 5.86 -38.13 8.38
N GLU A 271 5.01 -38.51 9.35
CA GLU A 271 3.83 -37.74 9.71
C GLU A 271 4.23 -36.41 10.37
N VAL A 272 5.24 -36.41 11.24
CA VAL A 272 5.79 -35.19 11.85
C VAL A 272 6.37 -34.27 10.78
N ARG A 273 7.18 -34.80 9.86
CA ARG A 273 7.71 -34.04 8.71
C ARG A 273 6.60 -33.54 7.79
N GLY A 274 5.55 -34.33 7.57
CA GLY A 274 4.41 -33.98 6.73
C GLY A 274 3.49 -32.91 7.32
N PHE A 275 3.57 -32.67 8.64
CA PHE A 275 2.85 -31.60 9.33
C PHE A 275 3.83 -30.61 9.99
N ASP A 276 4.78 -30.16 9.18
CA ASP A 276 5.79 -29.17 9.53
C ASP A 276 5.21 -27.78 9.81
N HIS A 277 6.09 -26.82 10.06
CA HIS A 277 5.71 -25.44 10.32
C HIS A 277 4.96 -24.77 9.15
N LEU A 278 5.23 -25.14 7.89
CA LEU A 278 4.57 -24.58 6.72
C LEU A 278 3.14 -25.09 6.62
N GLN A 279 2.95 -26.40 6.72
CA GLN A 279 1.62 -27.00 6.65
C GLN A 279 0.72 -26.56 7.81
N ARG A 280 1.30 -26.34 9.01
CA ARG A 280 0.59 -25.74 10.16
C ARG A 280 0.14 -24.32 9.87
N ARG A 281 1.04 -23.45 9.39
CA ARG A 281 0.72 -22.06 9.04
C ARG A 281 -0.34 -22.00 7.95
N ARG A 282 -0.23 -22.86 6.93
CA ARG A 282 -1.22 -22.97 5.87
C ARG A 282 -2.61 -23.30 6.43
N LEU A 283 -2.73 -24.32 7.28
CA LEU A 283 -4.03 -24.71 7.84
C LEU A 283 -4.61 -23.64 8.77
N LEU A 284 -3.77 -22.98 9.57
CA LEU A 284 -4.20 -21.85 10.40
C LEU A 284 -4.65 -20.66 9.55
N LEU A 285 -3.97 -20.40 8.43
CA LEU A 285 -4.37 -19.38 7.47
C LEU A 285 -5.71 -19.73 6.81
N GLU A 286 -5.89 -20.97 6.34
CA GLU A 286 -7.17 -21.44 5.77
C GLU A 286 -8.32 -21.32 6.79
N ALA A 287 -8.07 -21.62 8.07
CA ALA A 287 -9.05 -21.45 9.13
C ALA A 287 -9.38 -19.97 9.42
N TYR A 288 -8.37 -19.11 9.43
CA TYR A 288 -8.53 -17.66 9.57
C TYR A 288 -9.35 -17.07 8.41
N GLU A 289 -9.01 -17.42 7.16
CA GLU A 289 -9.71 -16.98 5.96
C GLU A 289 -11.16 -17.48 5.95
N ARG A 290 -11.41 -18.73 6.38
CA ARG A 290 -12.77 -19.27 6.50
C ARG A 290 -13.61 -18.49 7.50
N ARG A 291 -13.07 -18.16 8.66
CA ARG A 291 -13.78 -17.35 9.66
C ARG A 291 -14.09 -15.97 9.10
N TYR A 292 -13.10 -15.29 8.51
CA TYR A 292 -13.30 -13.98 7.90
C TYR A 292 -14.40 -14.03 6.82
N ARG A 293 -14.40 -15.05 5.96
CA ARG A 293 -15.45 -15.27 4.97
C ARG A 293 -16.83 -15.41 5.62
N GLN A 294 -16.95 -16.18 6.69
CA GLN A 294 -18.23 -16.35 7.39
C GLN A 294 -18.73 -15.03 7.96
N ASP A 295 -17.87 -14.29 8.65
CA ASP A 295 -18.20 -12.98 9.22
C ASP A 295 -18.69 -12.00 8.13
N VAL A 296 -18.05 -11.98 6.96
CA VAL A 296 -18.46 -11.15 5.81
C VAL A 296 -19.80 -11.60 5.24
N VAL A 297 -19.99 -12.90 5.00
CA VAL A 297 -21.23 -13.43 4.42
C VAL A 297 -22.42 -13.21 5.36
N ASP A 298 -22.23 -13.45 6.66
CA ASP A 298 -23.27 -13.22 7.66
C ASP A 298 -23.64 -11.73 7.75
N GLY A 299 -22.63 -10.84 7.68
CA GLY A 299 -22.83 -9.39 7.59
C GLY A 299 -23.62 -8.97 6.35
N LEU A 300 -23.29 -9.50 5.17
CA LEU A 300 -24.01 -9.22 3.92
C LEU A 300 -25.47 -9.69 3.99
N ILE A 301 -25.72 -10.90 4.50
CA ILE A 301 -27.08 -11.43 4.69
C ILE A 301 -27.90 -10.51 5.61
N HIS A 302 -27.30 -10.04 6.71
CA HIS A 302 -27.96 -9.12 7.63
C HIS A 302 -28.24 -7.76 6.97
N HIS A 303 -27.27 -7.21 6.24
CA HIS A 303 -27.42 -5.92 5.56
C HIS A 303 -28.52 -5.95 4.49
N CYS A 304 -28.56 -6.99 3.63
CA CYS A 304 -29.62 -7.12 2.61
C CYS A 304 -31.02 -7.12 3.25
N ARG A 305 -31.20 -7.85 4.36
CA ARG A 305 -32.48 -7.89 5.08
C ARG A 305 -32.86 -6.56 5.69
N ALA A 306 -31.90 -5.81 6.22
CA ALA A 306 -32.15 -4.49 6.80
C ALA A 306 -32.49 -3.45 5.71
N GLY A 307 -31.75 -3.45 4.61
CA GLY A 307 -31.95 -2.51 3.49
C GLY A 307 -33.30 -2.68 2.79
N GLU A 308 -33.78 -3.93 2.63
CA GLU A 308 -35.13 -4.19 2.10
C GLU A 308 -36.24 -3.59 2.98
N ALA A 309 -36.04 -3.54 4.30
CA ALA A 309 -37.02 -3.02 5.25
C ALA A 309 -37.06 -1.49 5.29
N THR A 310 -36.00 -0.80 4.88
CA THR A 310 -35.85 0.66 4.98
C THR A 310 -35.82 1.38 3.63
N ALA A 311 -35.92 0.67 2.50
CA ALA A 311 -35.87 1.26 1.17
C ALA A 311 -37.09 2.17 0.91
N SER A 312 -36.86 3.48 0.80
CA SER A 312 -37.86 4.44 0.35
C SER A 312 -38.12 4.30 -1.16
N GLU A 313 -39.39 4.34 -1.57
CA GLU A 313 -39.77 4.32 -2.99
C GLU A 313 -39.36 5.62 -3.74
N ALA A 314 -39.18 6.74 -3.01
CA ALA A 314 -38.81 8.03 -3.57
C ALA A 314 -37.78 8.75 -2.67
N PRO A 315 -36.47 8.65 -2.96
CA PRO A 315 -35.45 9.32 -2.16
C PRO A 315 -35.55 10.84 -2.31
N ARG A 316 -35.53 11.55 -1.18
CA ARG A 316 -35.42 13.03 -1.16
C ARG A 316 -34.00 13.48 -1.46
N PHE A 317 -33.02 12.65 -1.08
CA PHE A 317 -31.61 12.90 -1.30
C PHE A 317 -30.90 11.67 -1.87
N GLN A 318 -29.95 11.88 -2.76
CA GLN A 318 -29.02 10.85 -3.21
C GLN A 318 -27.59 11.33 -3.06
N ALA A 319 -26.69 10.43 -2.69
CA ALA A 319 -25.26 10.71 -2.63
C ALA A 319 -24.46 9.52 -3.14
N VAL A 320 -23.66 9.72 -4.18
CA VAL A 320 -22.68 8.73 -4.62
C VAL A 320 -21.32 9.02 -3.99
N PHE A 321 -20.72 7.97 -3.43
CA PHE A 321 -19.41 7.99 -2.81
C PHE A 321 -18.42 7.13 -3.60
N CYS A 322 -17.14 7.34 -3.33
CA CYS A 322 -16.12 6.40 -3.78
C CYS A 322 -16.35 5.03 -3.13
N ILE A 323 -16.03 3.94 -3.84
CA ILE A 323 -15.96 2.57 -3.28
C ILE A 323 -14.79 2.35 -2.29
N ASP A 324 -14.16 3.43 -1.84
CA ASP A 324 -13.12 3.40 -0.83
C ASP A 324 -13.74 3.04 0.52
N ASP A 325 -13.10 2.13 1.26
CA ASP A 325 -13.63 1.58 2.52
C ASP A 325 -13.77 2.64 3.61
N ARG A 326 -13.05 3.75 3.49
CA ARG A 326 -13.13 4.89 4.42
C ARG A 326 -14.39 5.72 4.28
N GLU A 327 -15.12 5.60 3.17
CA GLU A 327 -16.41 6.27 2.98
C GLU A 327 -17.58 5.47 3.58
N GLU A 328 -17.37 4.18 3.88
CA GLU A 328 -18.46 3.26 4.23
C GLU A 328 -19.14 3.62 5.57
N SER A 329 -18.37 4.02 6.59
CA SER A 329 -18.95 4.42 7.89
C SER A 329 -19.78 5.70 7.77
N LEU A 330 -19.34 6.69 6.99
CA LEU A 330 -20.11 7.90 6.71
C LEU A 330 -21.43 7.56 6.00
N ARG A 331 -21.37 6.71 4.96
CA ARG A 331 -22.56 6.26 4.23
C ARG A 331 -23.61 5.64 5.15
N ARG A 332 -23.19 4.68 5.98
CA ARG A 332 -24.09 4.02 6.94
C ARG A 332 -24.72 5.01 7.91
N HIS A 333 -23.93 5.90 8.49
CA HIS A 333 -24.46 6.90 9.42
C HIS A 333 -25.42 7.87 8.75
N MET A 334 -25.20 8.23 7.48
CA MET A 334 -26.12 9.09 6.75
C MET A 334 -27.47 8.42 6.49
N GLU A 335 -27.47 7.15 6.11
CA GLU A 335 -28.68 6.35 5.91
C GLU A 335 -29.43 6.13 7.24
N GLU A 336 -28.71 5.88 8.34
CA GLU A 336 -29.27 5.79 9.69
C GLU A 336 -29.90 7.11 10.17
N LEU A 337 -29.27 8.25 9.83
CA LEU A 337 -29.74 9.58 10.21
C LEU A 337 -30.95 10.04 9.38
N CYS A 338 -31.09 9.54 8.15
CA CYS A 338 -32.15 9.94 7.22
C CYS A 338 -32.55 8.78 6.30
N GLY A 339 -33.69 8.12 6.58
CA GLY A 339 -34.23 7.05 5.73
C GLY A 339 -34.72 7.51 4.34
N GLU A 340 -34.78 8.81 4.08
CA GLU A 340 -35.07 9.39 2.75
C GLU A 340 -33.80 9.65 1.91
N LEU A 341 -32.61 9.34 2.46
CA LEU A 341 -31.34 9.43 1.76
C LEU A 341 -30.91 8.06 1.25
N GLU A 342 -30.58 7.99 -0.04
CA GLU A 342 -30.00 6.81 -0.67
C GLU A 342 -28.52 7.05 -0.98
N THR A 343 -27.64 6.15 -0.51
CA THR A 343 -26.22 6.19 -0.90
C THR A 343 -25.90 5.21 -2.01
N LEU A 344 -24.97 5.61 -2.88
CA LEU A 344 -24.49 4.82 -4.01
C LEU A 344 -22.96 4.73 -3.95
N GLY A 345 -22.40 3.71 -4.59
CA GLY A 345 -20.95 3.52 -4.70
C GLY A 345 -20.48 3.57 -6.15
N TYR A 346 -19.37 4.25 -6.41
CA TYR A 346 -18.69 4.25 -7.71
C TYR A 346 -17.18 4.46 -7.53
N ALA A 347 -16.35 4.11 -8.52
CA ALA A 347 -14.92 4.40 -8.44
C ALA A 347 -14.68 5.93 -8.45
N GLY A 348 -13.95 6.49 -7.47
CA GLY A 348 -13.88 7.94 -7.19
C GLY A 348 -13.38 8.88 -8.29
N PHE A 349 -12.98 8.38 -9.47
CA PHE A 349 -12.74 9.18 -10.67
C PHE A 349 -14.02 9.43 -11.50
N TYR A 350 -15.15 8.78 -11.16
CA TYR A 350 -16.47 8.97 -11.75
C TYR A 350 -16.55 8.75 -13.27
N GLY A 351 -15.66 7.93 -13.84
CA GLY A 351 -15.57 7.72 -15.29
C GLY A 351 -14.81 8.84 -16.01
N VAL A 352 -14.54 9.96 -15.34
CA VAL A 352 -13.85 11.14 -15.89
C VAL A 352 -12.34 10.89 -15.90
N THR A 353 -11.83 10.33 -17.00
CA THR A 353 -10.38 10.14 -17.18
C THR A 353 -9.73 11.41 -17.71
N MET A 354 -9.17 12.22 -16.80
CA MET A 354 -8.57 13.52 -17.14
C MET A 354 -7.20 13.72 -16.48
N ARG A 355 -6.39 14.59 -17.08
CA ARG A 355 -5.36 15.34 -16.37
C ARG A 355 -6.00 16.61 -15.83
N TYR A 356 -5.73 16.91 -14.57
CA TYR A 356 -6.24 18.10 -13.90
C TYR A 356 -5.11 19.09 -13.64
N GLN A 357 -5.37 20.37 -13.85
CA GLN A 357 -4.47 21.44 -13.44
C GLN A 357 -5.28 22.52 -12.70
N GLY A 358 -5.04 22.66 -11.40
CA GLY A 358 -5.60 23.73 -10.59
C GLY A 358 -5.01 25.09 -10.94
N LEU A 359 -5.66 26.16 -10.48
CA LEU A 359 -5.28 27.55 -10.80
C LEU A 359 -3.82 27.88 -10.44
N THR A 360 -3.30 27.29 -9.37
CA THR A 360 -1.94 27.52 -8.85
C THR A 360 -0.96 26.40 -9.17
N ASP A 361 -1.41 25.35 -9.87
CA ASP A 361 -0.60 24.15 -10.07
C ASP A 361 0.38 24.38 -11.23
N PRO A 362 1.68 24.12 -11.04
CA PRO A 362 2.68 24.34 -12.08
C PRO A 362 2.56 23.32 -13.21
N HIS A 363 2.08 22.10 -12.90
CA HIS A 363 1.94 20.99 -13.84
C HIS A 363 0.58 20.33 -13.66
N SER A 364 0.10 19.68 -14.70
CA SER A 364 -1.12 18.87 -14.62
C SER A 364 -0.82 17.50 -14.03
N THR A 365 -1.77 16.91 -13.30
CA THR A 365 -1.67 15.58 -12.68
C THR A 365 -2.78 14.68 -13.22
N PRO A 366 -2.50 13.40 -13.54
CA PRO A 366 -3.55 12.46 -13.91
C PRO A 366 -4.47 12.18 -12.70
N LEU A 367 -5.78 12.29 -12.90
CA LEU A 367 -6.81 11.93 -11.90
C LEU A 367 -7.63 10.74 -12.39
N CYS A 368 -6.98 9.60 -12.56
CA CYS A 368 -7.58 8.34 -13.00
C CYS A 368 -6.73 7.15 -12.54
N PRO A 369 -7.27 5.91 -12.55
CA PRO A 369 -6.51 4.74 -12.17
C PRO A 369 -5.24 4.56 -13.03
N PRO A 370 -4.12 4.02 -12.49
CA PRO A 370 -2.87 3.84 -13.25
C PRO A 370 -3.01 2.99 -14.52
N VAL A 371 -4.03 2.13 -14.59
CA VAL A 371 -4.35 1.30 -15.76
C VAL A 371 -5.03 2.08 -16.89
N ARG A 372 -5.38 3.35 -16.69
CA ARG A 372 -5.94 4.25 -17.70
C ARG A 372 -4.91 5.33 -18.05
N THR A 373 -4.85 5.69 -19.32
CA THR A 373 -4.06 6.83 -19.81
C THR A 373 -5.03 7.96 -20.14
N PRO A 374 -4.97 9.11 -19.44
CA PRO A 374 -5.86 10.23 -19.72
C PRO A 374 -5.49 10.88 -21.06
N LYS A 375 -6.51 11.22 -21.86
CA LYS A 375 -6.36 11.96 -23.13
C LYS A 375 -6.78 13.41 -23.03
N HIS A 376 -7.49 13.78 -21.97
CA HIS A 376 -8.11 15.07 -21.80
C HIS A 376 -7.39 15.85 -20.70
N LEU A 377 -7.17 17.14 -20.93
CA LEU A 377 -6.65 18.09 -19.96
C LEU A 377 -7.79 19.01 -19.55
N VAL A 378 -8.05 19.07 -18.24
CA VAL A 378 -9.05 19.93 -17.63
C VAL A 378 -8.34 20.94 -16.74
N ARG A 379 -8.56 22.22 -17.03
CA ARG A 379 -7.96 23.33 -16.30
C ARG A 379 -9.00 24.01 -15.44
N GLU A 380 -8.57 24.39 -14.24
CA GLU A 380 -9.34 25.29 -13.41
C GLU A 380 -9.11 26.74 -13.84
N VAL A 381 -10.18 27.45 -14.17
CA VAL A 381 -10.18 28.83 -14.65
C VAL A 381 -10.97 29.73 -13.72
N LEU A 382 -10.61 31.01 -13.66
CA LEU A 382 -11.36 32.01 -12.90
C LEU A 382 -12.71 32.28 -13.57
N VAL A 383 -13.75 32.51 -12.75
CA VAL A 383 -15.01 33.06 -13.25
C VAL A 383 -14.76 34.48 -13.76
N GLU A 384 -15.41 34.86 -14.87
CA GLU A 384 -15.28 36.20 -15.47
C GLU A 384 -15.52 37.31 -14.43
N GLY A 385 -14.67 38.33 -14.44
CA GLY A 385 -14.73 39.45 -13.51
C GLY A 385 -13.99 39.25 -12.19
N GLN A 386 -13.37 38.09 -11.95
CA GLN A 386 -12.50 37.87 -10.79
C GLN A 386 -11.02 38.10 -11.13
N ALA A 387 -10.32 38.85 -10.26
CA ALA A 387 -8.90 39.07 -10.41
C ALA A 387 -8.10 37.87 -9.85
N PRO A 388 -7.06 37.40 -10.54
CA PRO A 388 -6.12 36.44 -9.95
C PRO A 388 -5.47 37.07 -8.71
N SER A 389 -5.32 36.30 -7.63
CA SER A 389 -4.54 36.76 -6.46
C SER A 389 -3.05 36.81 -6.83
N THR A 390 -2.63 37.90 -7.46
CA THR A 390 -1.28 38.10 -8.02
C THR A 390 -0.16 38.19 -6.96
N THR A 391 -0.51 38.27 -5.68
CA THR A 391 0.44 38.49 -4.58
C THR A 391 1.27 37.26 -4.22
N LEU A 392 0.76 36.04 -4.35
CA LEU A 392 1.47 34.82 -3.91
C LEU A 392 2.44 34.25 -4.94
N GLY A 393 2.13 34.37 -6.23
CA GLY A 393 2.97 33.85 -7.33
C GLY A 393 4.31 34.58 -7.44
N ASN A 394 4.28 35.91 -7.36
CA ASN A 394 5.47 36.75 -7.45
C ASN A 394 6.41 36.54 -6.26
N VAL A 395 5.88 36.45 -5.04
CA VAL A 395 6.68 36.20 -3.82
C VAL A 395 7.40 34.85 -3.90
N ARG A 396 6.76 33.80 -4.42
CA ARG A 396 7.38 32.47 -4.60
C ARG A 396 8.50 32.47 -5.64
N GLN A 397 8.35 33.19 -6.74
CA GLN A 397 9.41 33.35 -7.75
C GLN A 397 10.63 34.11 -7.18
N THR A 398 10.40 35.19 -6.44
CA THR A 398 11.50 35.95 -5.80
C THR A 398 12.21 35.13 -4.72
N TRP A 399 11.47 34.30 -3.98
CA TRP A 399 12.02 33.43 -2.93
C TRP A 399 12.91 32.31 -3.50
N ARG A 400 12.51 31.70 -4.64
CA ARG A 400 13.32 30.70 -5.36
C ARG A 400 14.62 31.30 -5.92
N ALA A 401 14.56 32.52 -6.47
CA ALA A 401 15.74 33.19 -7.02
C ALA A 401 16.77 33.56 -5.95
N SER A 402 16.33 33.91 -4.73
CA SER A 402 17.22 34.35 -3.64
C SER A 402 17.86 33.19 -2.85
N ARG A 403 17.21 32.01 -2.84
CA ARG A 403 17.66 30.79 -2.12
C ARG A 403 18.97 30.19 -2.64
N ASN A 404 19.30 30.42 -3.92
CA ASN A 404 20.45 29.81 -4.60
C ASN A 404 21.76 30.60 -4.45
N THR A 405 21.81 31.59 -3.56
CA THR A 405 23.01 32.40 -3.30
C THR A 405 23.57 32.09 -1.91
N LEU A 406 24.88 31.88 -1.77
CA LEU A 406 25.53 31.53 -0.49
C LEU A 406 25.31 32.58 0.62
N VAL A 407 25.35 33.87 0.28
CA VAL A 407 25.22 34.97 1.26
C VAL A 407 23.77 35.44 1.40
N GLY A 408 23.06 35.65 0.30
CA GLY A 408 21.65 36.07 0.30
C GLY A 408 20.75 34.97 0.87
N GLY A 409 20.99 33.71 0.51
CA GLY A 409 20.32 32.55 1.07
C GLY A 409 20.62 32.36 2.56
N GLY A 410 21.83 32.64 3.03
CA GLY A 410 22.21 32.54 4.45
C GLY A 410 21.46 33.54 5.34
N ILE A 411 21.49 34.83 5.00
CA ILE A 411 20.78 35.88 5.75
C ILE A 411 19.27 35.66 5.72
N LEU A 412 18.74 35.36 4.53
CA LEU A 412 17.32 35.05 4.36
C LEU A 412 16.92 33.84 5.20
N SER A 413 17.71 32.78 5.24
CA SER A 413 17.43 31.57 6.03
C SER A 413 17.43 31.84 7.54
N VAL A 414 18.32 32.70 8.05
CA VAL A 414 18.34 33.06 9.48
C VAL A 414 17.10 33.89 9.85
N VAL A 415 16.79 34.93 9.06
CA VAL A 415 15.64 35.81 9.34
C VAL A 415 14.32 35.06 9.18
N THR A 416 14.14 34.35 8.07
CA THR A 416 12.94 33.54 7.83
C THR A 416 12.85 32.37 8.79
N GLY A 417 13.96 31.74 9.17
CA GLY A 417 13.99 30.64 10.14
C GLY A 417 13.57 31.09 11.53
N PHE A 418 14.04 32.26 11.99
CA PHE A 418 13.61 32.84 13.27
C PHE A 418 12.12 33.22 13.25
N LEU A 419 11.67 33.89 12.18
CA LEU A 419 10.26 34.25 12.01
C LEU A 419 9.35 33.03 11.85
N ALA A 420 9.82 31.95 11.21
CA ALA A 420 9.12 30.68 11.09
C ALA A 420 9.15 29.85 12.40
N GLY A 421 10.10 30.12 13.30
CA GLY A 421 10.18 29.48 14.61
C GLY A 421 8.98 29.79 15.50
N ILE A 422 8.44 31.01 15.44
CA ILE A 422 7.28 31.44 16.22
C ILE A 422 6.02 30.61 15.89
N PRO A 423 5.56 30.52 14.62
CA PRO A 423 4.42 29.68 14.29
C PRO A 423 4.72 28.19 14.49
N LEU A 424 5.98 27.74 14.35
CA LEU A 424 6.34 26.34 14.60
C LEU A 424 6.17 25.95 16.08
N VAL A 425 6.59 26.79 17.02
CA VAL A 425 6.35 26.55 18.47
C VAL A 425 4.85 26.48 18.74
N GLY A 426 4.07 27.40 18.16
CA GLY A 426 2.61 27.36 18.24
C GLY A 426 2.01 26.08 17.68
N GLN A 427 2.41 25.67 16.47
CA GLN A 427 1.94 24.44 15.81
C GLN A 427 2.33 23.17 16.57
N THR A 428 3.46 23.19 17.29
CA THR A 428 3.94 22.05 18.08
C THR A 428 3.17 21.93 19.40
N LEU A 429 2.99 23.05 20.12
CA LEU A 429 2.36 23.05 21.45
C LEU A 429 0.82 23.13 21.40
N PHE A 430 0.27 23.83 20.41
CA PHE A 430 -1.16 24.13 20.28
C PHE A 430 -1.66 23.99 18.82
N PRO A 431 -1.52 22.82 18.18
CA PRO A 431 -1.80 22.62 16.75
C PRO A 431 -3.20 23.09 16.33
N GLY A 432 -4.23 22.76 17.12
CA GLY A 432 -5.60 23.17 16.82
C GLY A 432 -5.82 24.69 16.90
N LEU A 433 -5.23 25.36 17.89
CA LEU A 433 -5.34 26.82 18.03
C LEU A 433 -4.58 27.53 16.90
N SER A 434 -3.36 27.09 16.60
CA SER A 434 -2.55 27.64 15.52
C SER A 434 -3.22 27.48 14.15
N HIS A 435 -3.84 26.33 13.89
CA HIS A 435 -4.60 26.12 12.66
C HIS A 435 -5.85 27.01 12.58
N ARG A 436 -6.57 27.21 13.69
CA ARG A 436 -7.74 28.12 13.74
C ARG A 436 -7.35 29.57 13.49
N ILE A 437 -6.25 30.04 14.08
CA ILE A 437 -5.73 31.40 13.85
C ILE A 437 -5.27 31.56 12.40
N GLY A 438 -4.49 30.60 11.89
CA GLY A 438 -4.01 30.62 10.50
C GLY A 438 -5.16 30.62 9.49
N SER A 439 -6.12 29.71 9.64
CA SER A 439 -7.29 29.63 8.74
C SER A 439 -8.21 30.85 8.84
N ALA A 440 -8.37 31.46 10.02
CA ALA A 440 -9.12 32.70 10.17
C ALA A 440 -8.42 33.88 9.47
N LEU A 441 -7.09 33.97 9.61
CA LEU A 441 -6.27 34.97 8.95
C LEU A 441 -6.32 34.81 7.42
N GLU A 442 -6.21 33.58 6.91
CA GLU A 442 -6.35 33.28 5.47
C GLU A 442 -7.73 33.67 4.95
N LYS A 443 -8.82 33.31 5.65
CA LYS A 443 -10.19 33.69 5.27
C LYS A 443 -10.41 35.20 5.30
N SER A 444 -9.77 35.91 6.21
CA SER A 444 -9.88 37.36 6.33
C SER A 444 -9.03 38.13 5.32
N LEU A 445 -7.90 37.58 4.87
CA LEU A 445 -6.97 38.24 3.96
C LEU A 445 -7.18 37.86 2.49
N ALA A 446 -7.80 36.71 2.19
CA ALA A 446 -8.02 36.23 0.84
C ALA A 446 -9.46 35.74 0.67
N ALA A 447 -10.26 36.49 -0.10
CA ALA A 447 -11.45 35.91 -0.72
C ALA A 447 -10.97 34.83 -1.69
N LYS A 448 -11.31 33.56 -1.44
CA LYS A 448 -11.01 32.48 -2.39
C LYS A 448 -11.70 32.83 -3.71
N PRO A 449 -10.96 32.94 -4.82
CA PRO A 449 -11.58 33.25 -6.08
C PRO A 449 -12.53 32.13 -6.48
N GLN A 450 -13.66 32.48 -7.09
CA GLN A 450 -14.56 31.53 -7.71
C GLN A 450 -13.92 31.01 -8.99
N THR A 451 -13.94 29.69 -9.14
CA THR A 451 -13.33 28.99 -10.25
C THR A 451 -14.32 28.05 -10.92
N ARG A 452 -14.07 27.73 -12.19
CA ARG A 452 -14.79 26.71 -12.96
C ARG A 452 -13.80 25.78 -13.63
N LEU A 453 -14.29 24.61 -14.02
CA LEU A 453 -13.53 23.69 -14.85
C LEU A 453 -13.81 24.01 -16.32
N ALA A 454 -12.74 24.22 -17.09
CA ALA A 454 -12.84 24.28 -18.54
C ALA A 454 -13.04 22.86 -19.07
N LEU A 455 -14.31 22.47 -19.22
CA LEU A 455 -14.71 21.10 -19.58
C LEU A 455 -15.09 20.94 -21.04
N GLU A 456 -15.69 21.95 -21.67
CA GLU A 456 -16.25 21.80 -23.01
C GLU A 456 -15.22 22.13 -24.10
N ARG A 457 -15.18 21.24 -25.09
CA ARG A 457 -14.36 21.34 -26.29
C ARG A 457 -15.25 21.28 -27.53
N PRO A 458 -15.11 22.23 -28.47
CA PRO A 458 -15.74 22.14 -29.79
C PRO A 458 -15.34 20.87 -30.56
N GLU A 459 -16.27 20.34 -31.35
CA GLU A 459 -15.96 19.22 -32.24
C GLU A 459 -14.88 19.59 -33.26
N GLY A 460 -13.98 18.64 -33.55
CA GLY A 460 -12.90 18.82 -34.52
C GLY A 460 -11.65 19.55 -33.99
N GLN A 461 -11.67 20.09 -32.76
CA GLN A 461 -10.46 20.66 -32.16
C GLN A 461 -9.40 19.58 -31.91
N LYS A 462 -8.21 19.79 -32.49
CA LYS A 462 -7.06 18.89 -32.36
C LYS A 462 -6.45 18.96 -30.96
N ALA A 463 -5.69 17.92 -30.61
CA ALA A 463 -4.90 17.90 -29.39
C ALA A 463 -3.86 19.03 -29.38
N ASN A 464 -3.49 19.47 -28.18
CA ASN A 464 -2.44 20.45 -27.94
C ASN A 464 -1.04 19.86 -28.26
N GLU A 465 0.02 20.67 -28.10
CA GLU A 465 1.40 20.27 -28.38
C GLU A 465 1.88 19.09 -27.53
N GLU A 466 1.31 18.91 -26.34
CA GLU A 466 1.58 17.79 -25.43
C GLU A 466 0.78 16.53 -25.77
N GLY A 467 -0.08 16.58 -26.79
CA GLY A 467 -0.91 15.45 -27.23
C GLY A 467 -2.22 15.26 -26.47
N TYR A 468 -2.67 16.25 -25.68
CA TYR A 468 -3.93 16.20 -24.93
C TYR A 468 -5.03 17.06 -25.57
N TYR A 469 -6.28 16.62 -25.45
CA TYR A 469 -7.45 17.44 -25.79
C TYR A 469 -7.82 18.34 -24.60
N GLU A 470 -7.94 19.65 -24.82
CA GLU A 470 -8.39 20.59 -23.78
C GLU A 470 -9.92 20.42 -23.60
N GLY A 471 -10.34 19.76 -22.52
CA GLY A 471 -11.73 19.39 -22.28
C GLY A 471 -12.24 18.17 -23.07
N PHE A 472 -13.57 18.05 -23.11
CA PHE A 472 -14.36 16.94 -23.66
C PHE A 472 -15.40 17.50 -24.63
N THR A 473 -15.77 16.71 -25.65
CA THR A 473 -16.96 17.03 -26.45
C THR A 473 -18.24 16.71 -25.66
N VAL A 474 -19.36 17.32 -26.05
CA VAL A 474 -20.67 17.04 -25.43
C VAL A 474 -21.04 15.55 -25.53
N ALA A 475 -20.70 14.88 -26.63
CA ALA A 475 -20.91 13.45 -26.80
C ALA A 475 -20.06 12.62 -25.82
N GLU A 476 -18.77 12.95 -25.66
CA GLU A 476 -17.88 12.30 -24.68
C GLU A 476 -18.41 12.47 -23.24
N MET A 477 -18.89 13.67 -22.90
CA MET A 477 -19.52 13.93 -21.60
C MET A 477 -20.78 13.10 -21.38
N ALA A 478 -21.64 12.97 -22.40
CA ALA A 478 -22.85 12.16 -22.32
C ALA A 478 -22.55 10.67 -22.14
N ASP A 479 -21.54 10.14 -22.82
CA ASP A 479 -21.09 8.75 -22.64
C ASP A 479 -20.56 8.50 -21.22
N ILE A 480 -19.80 9.44 -20.65
CA ILE A 480 -19.30 9.35 -19.28
C ILE A 480 -20.46 9.32 -18.27
N VAL A 481 -21.40 10.26 -18.38
CA VAL A 481 -22.55 10.33 -17.45
C VAL A 481 -23.45 9.11 -17.61
N LYS A 482 -23.73 8.68 -18.84
CA LYS A 482 -24.50 7.47 -19.14
C LYS A 482 -23.88 6.24 -18.49
N ALA A 483 -22.59 5.99 -18.74
CA ALA A 483 -21.88 4.85 -18.19
C ALA A 483 -21.84 4.90 -16.66
N GLY A 484 -21.62 6.08 -16.08
CA GLY A 484 -21.64 6.29 -14.63
C GLY A 484 -23.00 5.92 -14.02
N LEU A 485 -24.09 6.52 -14.51
CA LEU A 485 -25.44 6.29 -13.99
C LEU A 485 -25.88 4.82 -14.15
N GLN A 486 -25.59 4.19 -15.29
CA GLN A 486 -25.91 2.78 -15.53
C GLN A 486 -25.14 1.84 -14.61
N THR A 487 -23.84 2.08 -14.42
CA THR A 487 -23.00 1.26 -13.54
C THR A 487 -23.40 1.40 -12.08
N MET A 488 -23.79 2.61 -11.65
CA MET A 488 -24.34 2.85 -10.32
C MET A 488 -25.74 2.22 -10.13
N GLY A 489 -26.39 1.76 -11.20
CA GLY A 489 -27.75 1.23 -11.16
C GLY A 489 -28.82 2.30 -10.88
N VAL A 490 -28.54 3.57 -11.18
CA VAL A 490 -29.47 4.67 -10.92
C VAL A 490 -30.68 4.56 -11.85
N SER A 491 -31.83 4.29 -11.25
CA SER A 491 -33.13 4.21 -11.94
C SER A 491 -34.09 5.34 -11.55
N ARG A 492 -33.80 6.03 -10.44
CA ARG A 492 -34.59 7.11 -9.85
C ARG A 492 -33.67 8.25 -9.45
N PHE A 493 -34.19 9.47 -9.51
CA PHE A 493 -33.42 10.67 -9.23
C PHE A 493 -34.07 11.51 -8.13
N ALA A 494 -33.32 11.77 -7.08
CA ALA A 494 -33.65 12.75 -6.05
C ALA A 494 -33.53 14.18 -6.62
N PRO A 495 -34.23 15.17 -6.04
CA PRO A 495 -34.02 16.58 -6.39
C PRO A 495 -32.58 17.05 -6.19
N LEU A 496 -31.90 16.56 -5.14
CA LEU A 496 -30.49 16.83 -4.89
C LEU A 496 -29.70 15.53 -4.92
N PHE A 497 -28.75 15.45 -5.85
CA PHE A 497 -27.88 14.29 -6.07
C PHE A 497 -26.42 14.70 -5.86
N ALA A 498 -25.82 14.33 -4.74
CA ALA A 498 -24.42 14.63 -4.49
C ALA A 498 -23.48 13.62 -5.13
N VAL A 499 -22.37 14.12 -5.67
CA VAL A 499 -21.23 13.31 -6.09
C VAL A 499 -20.08 13.66 -5.17
N VAL A 500 -19.67 12.73 -4.33
CA VAL A 500 -18.74 12.96 -3.23
C VAL A 500 -17.36 12.41 -3.61
N GLY A 501 -16.50 13.26 -4.15
CA GLY A 501 -15.08 12.94 -4.26
C GLY A 501 -14.47 12.81 -2.86
N HIS A 502 -13.33 12.15 -2.74
CA HIS A 502 -12.65 12.09 -1.45
C HIS A 502 -11.13 12.19 -1.58
N GLY A 503 -10.48 12.43 -0.45
CA GLY A 503 -9.05 12.35 -0.29
C GLY A 503 -8.69 12.50 1.19
N SER A 504 -7.42 12.74 1.47
CA SER A 504 -6.89 12.87 2.82
C SER A 504 -5.94 14.06 2.88
N SER A 505 -6.10 14.92 3.89
CA SER A 505 -5.16 16.02 4.14
C SER A 505 -4.63 15.93 5.56
N SER A 506 -3.32 15.79 5.70
CA SER A 506 -2.61 15.99 6.97
C SER A 506 -1.38 16.86 6.77
N LEU A 507 -1.02 17.62 7.80
CA LEU A 507 0.11 18.56 7.74
C LEU A 507 1.45 17.84 7.56
N ASN A 508 1.61 16.66 8.17
CA ASN A 508 2.79 15.81 8.03
C ASN A 508 2.42 14.54 7.25
N ASN A 509 2.48 14.63 5.91
CA ASN A 509 2.01 13.58 5.00
C ASN A 509 3.07 13.22 3.94
N PRO A 510 4.20 12.59 4.32
CA PRO A 510 5.21 12.15 3.36
C PRO A 510 4.67 11.11 2.36
N HIS A 511 3.53 10.50 2.64
CA HIS A 511 2.89 9.48 1.80
C HIS A 511 1.52 9.92 1.28
N GLU A 512 1.35 11.20 0.91
CA GLU A 512 0.06 11.78 0.50
C GLU A 512 -0.71 10.93 -0.50
N ALA A 513 -0.05 10.51 -1.58
CA ALA A 513 -0.67 9.70 -2.63
C ALA A 513 -1.16 8.31 -2.15
N ALA A 514 -0.59 7.77 -1.07
CA ALA A 514 -1.05 6.51 -0.48
C ALA A 514 -2.34 6.67 0.34
N HIS A 515 -2.62 7.89 0.82
CA HIS A 515 -3.80 8.22 1.61
C HIS A 515 -4.89 8.92 0.80
N ASP A 516 -4.61 9.37 -0.42
CA ASP A 516 -5.64 9.90 -1.30
C ASP A 516 -6.44 8.78 -1.98
N CYS A 517 -7.28 9.11 -2.94
CA CYS A 517 -8.17 8.15 -3.58
C CYS A 517 -7.39 7.20 -4.49
N GLY A 518 -7.44 5.89 -4.24
CA GLY A 518 -6.80 4.89 -5.09
C GLY A 518 -7.36 4.88 -6.52
N ALA A 519 -8.67 5.16 -6.67
CA ALA A 519 -9.33 5.19 -7.97
C ALA A 519 -8.97 6.41 -8.83
N THR A 520 -8.39 7.46 -8.26
CA THR A 520 -7.85 8.61 -9.01
C THR A 520 -6.33 8.50 -9.21
N GLY A 521 -5.71 7.39 -8.80
CA GLY A 521 -4.26 7.21 -8.88
C GLY A 521 -3.50 7.85 -7.72
N GLY A 522 -4.14 8.02 -6.55
CA GLY A 522 -3.55 8.68 -5.39
C GLY A 522 -3.73 10.21 -5.42
N GLY A 523 -4.73 10.71 -6.16
CA GLY A 523 -5.09 12.12 -6.18
C GLY A 523 -6.38 12.42 -5.42
N ARG A 524 -6.70 13.69 -5.23
CA ARG A 524 -7.96 14.12 -4.60
C ARG A 524 -9.11 13.99 -5.60
N GLY A 525 -10.21 13.35 -5.22
CA GLY A 525 -11.36 13.10 -6.11
C GLY A 525 -12.31 14.29 -6.30
N GLY A 526 -12.08 15.42 -5.62
CA GLY A 526 -12.93 16.61 -5.71
C GLY A 526 -13.11 17.15 -7.14
N PRO A 527 -12.03 17.34 -7.93
CA PRO A 527 -12.13 17.74 -9.33
C PRO A 527 -12.92 16.76 -10.20
N ASN A 528 -12.78 15.44 -10.01
CA ASN A 528 -13.57 14.45 -10.76
C ASN A 528 -15.07 14.56 -10.44
N ALA A 529 -15.42 14.75 -9.17
CA ALA A 529 -16.80 14.97 -8.77
C ALA A 529 -17.38 16.27 -9.38
N ARG A 530 -16.61 17.37 -9.34
CA ARG A 530 -16.97 18.63 -10.03
C ARG A 530 -17.21 18.42 -11.52
N ALA A 531 -16.28 17.74 -12.20
CA ALA A 531 -16.39 17.47 -13.63
C ALA A 531 -17.64 16.65 -13.96
N PHE A 532 -17.89 15.56 -13.24
CA PHE A 532 -19.07 14.72 -13.46
C PHE A 532 -20.37 15.49 -13.23
N CYS A 533 -20.48 16.26 -12.14
CA CYS A 533 -21.67 17.06 -11.86
C CYS A 533 -21.92 18.13 -12.94
N ALA A 534 -20.87 18.81 -13.39
CA ALA A 534 -20.99 19.80 -14.46
C ALA A 534 -21.46 19.15 -15.77
N MET A 535 -20.93 17.97 -16.12
CA MET A 535 -21.39 17.19 -17.27
C MET A 535 -22.87 16.77 -17.12
N ALA A 536 -23.27 16.26 -15.95
CA ALA A 536 -24.63 15.80 -15.69
C ALA A 536 -25.66 16.94 -15.63
N ASN A 537 -25.24 18.16 -15.26
CA ASN A 537 -26.08 19.35 -15.28
C ASN A 537 -26.11 20.04 -16.65
N HIS A 538 -25.27 19.65 -17.60
CA HIS A 538 -25.20 20.27 -18.92
C HIS A 538 -26.45 19.96 -19.78
N ALA A 539 -27.12 20.99 -20.29
CA ALA A 539 -28.40 20.85 -20.99
C ALA A 539 -28.31 19.95 -22.24
N ALA A 540 -27.27 20.11 -23.06
CA ALA A 540 -27.09 19.27 -24.26
C ALA A 540 -26.75 17.81 -23.91
N VAL A 541 -26.04 17.58 -22.79
CA VAL A 541 -25.76 16.22 -22.31
C VAL A 541 -27.06 15.55 -21.87
N ARG A 542 -27.92 16.26 -21.13
CA ARG A 542 -29.24 15.74 -20.74
C ARG A 542 -30.12 15.39 -21.94
N GLY A 543 -30.06 16.17 -23.02
CA GLY A 543 -30.74 15.85 -24.28
C GLY A 543 -30.28 14.50 -24.88
N LEU A 544 -28.97 14.29 -25.00
CA LEU A 544 -28.40 13.03 -25.51
C LEU A 544 -28.69 11.83 -24.60
N LEU A 545 -28.70 12.03 -23.28
CA LEU A 545 -29.07 11.00 -22.32
C LEU A 545 -30.53 10.57 -22.49
N GLN A 546 -31.44 11.53 -22.74
CA GLN A 546 -32.85 11.24 -22.99
C GLN A 546 -33.03 10.39 -24.24
N GLU A 547 -32.32 10.71 -25.33
CA GLU A 547 -32.30 9.89 -26.56
C GLU A 547 -31.78 8.46 -26.30
N SER A 548 -30.86 8.32 -25.35
CA SER A 548 -30.32 7.04 -24.88
C SER A 548 -31.20 6.30 -23.86
N GLY A 549 -32.40 6.81 -23.55
CA GLY A 549 -33.35 6.19 -22.62
C GLY A 549 -33.13 6.53 -21.14
N ILE A 550 -32.24 7.48 -20.81
CA ILE A 550 -32.01 7.96 -19.45
C ILE A 550 -32.58 9.36 -19.31
N THR A 551 -33.72 9.48 -18.61
CA THR A 551 -34.36 10.78 -18.38
C THR A 551 -34.01 11.29 -16.98
N ILE A 552 -33.13 12.30 -16.92
CA ILE A 552 -32.85 13.04 -15.68
C ILE A 552 -33.92 14.12 -15.51
N PRO A 553 -34.73 14.11 -14.43
CA PRO A 553 -35.75 15.11 -14.21
C PRO A 553 -35.17 16.54 -14.17
N PRO A 554 -35.87 17.55 -14.70
CA PRO A 554 -35.40 18.96 -14.64
C PRO A 554 -35.17 19.47 -13.22
N LYS A 555 -35.93 18.94 -12.25
CA LYS A 555 -35.81 19.27 -10.82
C LYS A 555 -34.59 18.65 -10.12
N THR A 556 -33.84 17.78 -10.81
CA THR A 556 -32.66 17.11 -10.27
C THR A 556 -31.42 17.95 -10.53
N TRP A 557 -30.69 18.27 -9.46
CA TRP A 557 -29.43 18.97 -9.50
C TRP A 557 -28.30 18.09 -8.95
N PHE A 558 -27.23 17.94 -9.74
CA PHE A 558 -26.02 17.24 -9.30
C PHE A 558 -25.10 18.21 -8.56
N LEU A 559 -24.83 17.91 -7.28
CA LEU A 559 -24.02 18.73 -6.37
C LEU A 559 -22.62 18.11 -6.20
N PRO A 560 -21.55 18.77 -6.63
CA PRO A 560 -20.20 18.27 -6.38
C PRO A 560 -19.76 18.55 -4.95
N ALA A 561 -19.28 17.51 -4.27
CA ALA A 561 -18.76 17.56 -2.92
C ALA A 561 -17.41 16.83 -2.81
N TYR A 562 -16.66 17.15 -1.76
CA TYR A 562 -15.40 16.53 -1.41
C TYR A 562 -15.35 16.23 0.08
N HIS A 563 -15.11 14.96 0.42
CA HIS A 563 -14.88 14.50 1.78
C HIS A 563 -13.38 14.36 2.06
N ASN A 564 -12.89 15.06 3.08
CA ASN A 564 -11.57 14.82 3.62
C ASN A 564 -11.63 13.71 4.68
N THR A 565 -11.32 12.49 4.28
CA THR A 565 -11.27 11.30 5.14
C THR A 565 -10.25 11.40 6.28
N CYS A 566 -9.41 12.44 6.35
CA CYS A 566 -8.50 12.62 7.47
C CYS A 566 -9.17 13.25 8.69
N ASP A 567 -9.96 14.30 8.47
CA ASP A 567 -10.56 15.17 9.50
C ASP A 567 -12.08 15.24 9.46
N ASP A 568 -12.69 14.50 8.53
CA ASP A 568 -14.13 14.39 8.29
C ASP A 568 -14.77 15.75 8.00
N SER A 569 -14.04 16.62 7.27
CA SER A 569 -14.56 17.86 6.72
C SER A 569 -15.15 17.67 5.32
N MET A 570 -16.23 18.38 5.05
CA MET A 570 -16.90 18.40 3.75
C MET A 570 -16.69 19.75 3.05
N THR A 571 -16.27 19.70 1.79
CA THR A 571 -16.20 20.87 0.90
C THR A 571 -17.23 20.70 -0.21
N TYR A 572 -17.98 21.74 -0.51
CA TYR A 572 -18.96 21.76 -1.61
C TYR A 572 -18.52 22.77 -2.65
N TYR A 573 -18.70 22.44 -3.92
CA TYR A 573 -18.26 23.28 -5.02
C TYR A 573 -19.45 23.81 -5.81
N ASP A 574 -19.22 24.92 -6.53
CA ASP A 574 -20.15 25.49 -7.50
C ASP A 574 -21.56 25.76 -6.92
N LEU A 575 -21.61 26.11 -5.62
CA LEU A 575 -22.84 26.38 -4.88
C LEU A 575 -23.67 27.52 -5.47
N ASP A 576 -23.01 28.44 -6.17
CA ASP A 576 -23.65 29.58 -6.82
C ASP A 576 -24.46 29.19 -8.06
N LEU A 577 -24.26 27.98 -8.60
CA LEU A 577 -25.06 27.42 -9.69
C LEU A 577 -26.29 26.64 -9.20
N VAL A 578 -26.39 26.36 -7.90
CA VAL A 578 -27.51 25.58 -7.34
C VAL A 578 -28.79 26.40 -7.48
N PRO A 579 -29.85 25.83 -8.11
CA PRO A 579 -31.13 26.53 -8.27
C PRO A 579 -31.70 27.02 -6.93
N GLN A 580 -32.23 28.25 -6.92
CA GLN A 580 -32.72 28.90 -5.70
C GLN A 580 -33.79 28.08 -4.96
N HIS A 581 -34.62 27.34 -5.68
CA HIS A 581 -35.66 26.49 -5.10
C HIS A 581 -35.13 25.27 -4.34
N LEU A 582 -33.82 24.97 -4.41
CA LEU A 582 -33.17 23.88 -3.68
C LEU A 582 -32.30 24.37 -2.52
N HIS A 583 -32.28 25.68 -2.21
CA HIS A 583 -31.40 26.23 -1.17
C HIS A 583 -31.75 25.73 0.23
N SER A 584 -33.04 25.52 0.53
CA SER A 584 -33.50 24.91 1.79
C SER A 584 -33.03 23.47 1.92
N GLU A 585 -33.24 22.67 0.88
CA GLU A 585 -32.88 21.26 0.80
C GLU A 585 -31.36 21.09 0.87
N LEU A 586 -30.61 21.98 0.23
CA LEU A 586 -29.16 22.02 0.32
C LEU A 586 -28.68 22.26 1.77
N ALA A 587 -29.29 23.21 2.48
CA ALA A 587 -28.90 23.51 3.86
C ALA A 587 -29.16 22.31 4.80
N GLU A 588 -30.31 21.65 4.65
CA GLU A 588 -30.63 20.43 5.39
C GLU A 588 -29.67 19.28 5.05
N PHE A 589 -29.36 19.10 3.77
CA PHE A 589 -28.44 18.07 3.31
C PHE A 589 -27.02 18.31 3.82
N GLN A 590 -26.55 19.56 3.85
CA GLN A 590 -25.26 19.91 4.45
C GLN A 590 -25.22 19.66 5.97
N ASP A 591 -26.32 19.90 6.69
CA ASP A 591 -26.42 19.57 8.11
C ASP A 591 -26.39 18.04 8.34
N LEU A 592 -27.06 17.28 7.47
CA LEU A 592 -27.06 15.82 7.52
C LEU A 592 -25.64 15.26 7.33
N PHE A 593 -24.89 15.74 6.33
CA PHE A 593 -23.47 15.40 6.14
C PHE A 593 -22.64 15.76 7.36
N ARG A 594 -22.82 16.98 7.90
CA ARG A 594 -22.09 17.43 9.09
C ARG A 594 -22.32 16.50 10.28
N ARG A 595 -23.56 16.05 10.52
CA ARG A 595 -23.89 15.08 11.57
C ARG A 595 -23.30 13.71 11.27
N GLY A 596 -23.36 13.25 10.02
CA GLY A 596 -22.74 12.02 9.55
C GLY A 596 -21.23 11.99 9.81
N CYS A 597 -20.51 13.05 9.45
CA CYS A 597 -19.06 13.19 9.69
C CYS A 597 -18.69 13.15 11.18
N VAL A 598 -19.52 13.71 12.05
CA VAL A 598 -19.30 13.63 13.50
C VAL A 598 -19.41 12.19 14.01
N LEU A 599 -20.38 11.43 13.50
CA LEU A 599 -20.54 10.02 13.85
C LEU A 599 -19.45 9.14 13.22
N ASP A 600 -19.05 9.42 11.98
CA ASP A 600 -17.94 8.77 11.28
C ASP A 600 -16.63 8.88 12.08
N ALA A 601 -16.28 10.11 12.47
CA ALA A 601 -15.12 10.38 13.30
C ALA A 601 -15.18 9.62 14.63
N HIS A 602 -16.37 9.56 15.25
CA HIS A 602 -16.59 8.82 16.49
C HIS A 602 -16.38 7.31 16.33
N GLU A 603 -16.90 6.70 15.27
CA GLU A 603 -16.69 5.28 14.98
C GLU A 603 -15.20 4.99 14.77
N ARG A 604 -14.51 5.81 13.98
CA ARG A 604 -13.09 5.64 13.67
C ARG A 604 -12.19 5.80 14.89
N CYS A 605 -12.51 6.75 15.78
CA CYS A 605 -11.78 6.94 17.02
C CYS A 605 -11.77 5.70 17.92
N ARG A 606 -12.69 4.73 17.75
CA ARG A 606 -12.65 3.45 18.48
C ARG A 606 -11.41 2.61 18.18
N ARG A 607 -10.76 2.87 17.04
CA ARG A 607 -9.50 2.21 16.64
C ARG A 607 -8.26 2.99 17.10
N PHE A 608 -8.42 4.18 17.67
CA PHE A 608 -7.30 5.01 18.10
C PHE A 608 -6.95 4.70 19.55
N GLU A 609 -5.72 4.23 19.79
CA GLU A 609 -5.26 3.86 21.14
C GLU A 609 -5.27 5.03 22.14
N ASN A 610 -5.16 6.26 21.62
CA ASN A 610 -5.10 7.49 22.42
C ASN A 610 -6.46 8.18 22.59
N VAL A 611 -7.57 7.56 22.18
CA VAL A 611 -8.93 8.08 22.38
C VAL A 611 -9.70 7.15 23.29
N PRO A 612 -10.21 7.63 24.45
CA PRO A 612 -11.06 6.81 25.30
C PRO A 612 -12.32 6.35 24.57
N LEU A 613 -12.71 5.08 24.74
CA LEU A 613 -13.95 4.53 24.16
C LEU A 613 -15.23 5.25 24.66
N SER A 614 -15.13 6.00 25.76
CA SER A 614 -16.20 6.81 26.32
C SER A 614 -16.26 8.24 25.77
N ALA A 615 -15.44 8.59 24.77
CA ALA A 615 -15.43 9.93 24.18
C ALA A 615 -16.78 10.24 23.52
N SER A 616 -17.31 11.44 23.77
CA SER A 616 -18.51 11.93 23.06
C SER A 616 -18.22 12.13 21.56
N PRO A 617 -19.22 12.03 20.67
CA PRO A 617 -19.03 12.24 19.24
C PRO A 617 -18.32 13.56 18.89
N GLU A 618 -18.67 14.67 19.56
CA GLU A 618 -18.06 15.98 19.32
C GLU A 618 -16.61 16.06 19.81
N ALA A 619 -16.23 15.25 20.79
CA ALA A 619 -14.85 15.16 21.27
C ALA A 619 -14.00 14.34 20.30
N ALA A 620 -14.55 13.24 19.78
CA ALA A 620 -13.92 12.44 18.73
C ALA A 620 -13.72 13.24 17.43
N TYR A 621 -14.74 13.99 17.00
CA TYR A 621 -14.65 14.86 15.83
C TYR A 621 -13.56 15.93 15.98
N ARG A 622 -13.49 16.61 17.13
CA ARG A 622 -12.40 17.56 17.41
C ARG A 622 -11.03 16.87 17.46
N HIS A 623 -10.98 15.62 17.91
CA HIS A 623 -9.74 14.85 17.96
C HIS A 623 -9.19 14.57 16.55
N VAL A 624 -10.02 14.08 15.62
CA VAL A 624 -9.57 13.81 14.25
C VAL A 624 -9.11 15.08 13.54
N GLN A 625 -9.81 16.20 13.73
CA GLN A 625 -9.40 17.51 13.21
C GLN A 625 -8.05 17.97 13.76
N ALA A 626 -7.85 17.87 15.07
CA ALA A 626 -6.57 18.20 15.69
C ALA A 626 -5.43 17.29 15.21
N ARG A 627 -5.74 16.00 14.99
CA ARG A 627 -4.81 14.99 14.47
C ARG A 627 -4.40 15.24 13.03
N ALA A 628 -5.25 15.85 12.20
CA ALA A 628 -4.91 16.20 10.82
C ALA A 628 -3.85 17.32 10.74
N VAL A 629 -3.83 18.22 11.71
CA VAL A 629 -2.98 19.44 11.67
C VAL A 629 -1.76 19.36 12.60
N THR A 630 -1.49 18.22 13.22
CA THR A 630 -0.32 18.04 14.11
C THR A 630 0.89 17.49 13.35
N LEU A 631 2.06 18.07 13.60
CA LEU A 631 3.33 17.58 13.06
C LEU A 631 3.77 16.25 13.68
N ALA A 632 3.29 15.93 14.89
CA ALA A 632 3.67 14.72 15.62
C ALA A 632 3.02 13.44 15.06
N GLN A 633 2.12 13.56 14.09
CA GLN A 633 1.43 12.42 13.47
C GLN A 633 1.86 12.34 12.00
N PRO A 634 2.99 11.67 11.70
CA PRO A 634 3.29 11.32 10.32
C PRO A 634 2.19 10.36 9.84
N ARG A 635 1.60 10.68 8.68
CA ARG A 635 0.72 9.77 7.96
C ARG A 635 1.42 9.27 6.71
#